data_AF-A0A6J2KQE3-F1
#
_entry.id   AF-A0A6J2KQE3-F1
#
_cell.length_a   1.000
_cell.length_b   1.000
_cell.length_c   1.000
_cell.angle_alpha   90.00
_cell.angle_beta   90.00
_cell.angle_gamma   90.00
#
_symmetry.space_group_name_H-M   'P 1'
#
loop_
_entity.id
_entity.type
_entity.pdbx_description
1 polymer ?
#
loop_
_entity_poly.entity_id
_entity_poly.type
_entity_poly.pdbx_seq_one_letter_code
_entity_poly.pdbx_strand_id
1 'polypeptide(L)'
;MAHQRKSLVIFIFLTVLVFVFALPRDATVFDSQHSEVAIEKSTPKIDSSDVKIPGRIWCEFEEATETAICQEHCLPKGYSYGICVSNTCSCI
;
A
#
# COMPACT_ATOMS: atom_id res chain seq x y z
N MET A 1 5.94 15.53 -48.42
CA MET A 1 6.50 16.10 -47.16
C MET A 1 5.59 15.97 -45.93
N ALA A 2 4.25 15.97 -46.04
CA ALA A 2 3.35 15.92 -44.87
C ALA A 2 3.22 14.52 -44.21
N HIS A 3 3.33 13.44 -45.00
CA HIS A 3 3.19 12.06 -44.50
C HIS A 3 4.34 11.65 -43.56
N GLN A 4 5.57 12.06 -43.88
CA GLN A 4 6.77 11.78 -43.08
C GLN A 4 6.71 12.43 -41.69
N ARG A 5 6.18 13.66 -41.59
CA ARG A 5 6.04 14.39 -40.32
C ARG A 5 5.02 13.73 -39.40
N LYS A 6 3.90 13.24 -39.95
CA LYS A 6 2.86 12.53 -39.17
C LYS A 6 3.38 11.20 -38.62
N SER A 7 4.12 10.44 -39.43
CA SER A 7 4.72 9.18 -39.01
C SER A 7 5.73 9.37 -37.87
N LEU A 8 6.50 10.46 -37.91
CA LEU A 8 7.50 10.79 -36.89
C LEU A 8 6.84 11.20 -35.57
N VAL A 9 5.75 11.98 -35.61
CA VAL A 9 5.00 12.38 -34.40
C VAL A 9 4.35 11.16 -33.73
N ILE A 10 3.77 10.24 -34.51
CA ILE A 10 3.16 9.02 -33.97
C ILE A 10 4.24 8.14 -33.31
N PHE A 11 5.41 8.01 -33.95
CA PHE A 11 6.51 7.23 -33.39
C PHE A 11 7.01 7.83 -32.06
N ILE A 12 7.20 9.15 -31.99
CA ILE A 12 7.58 9.84 -30.74
C ILE A 12 6.51 9.60 -29.66
N PHE A 13 5.23 9.77 -29.99
CA PHE A 13 4.14 9.59 -29.03
C PHE A 13 4.08 8.16 -28.46
N LEU A 14 4.27 7.15 -29.32
CA LEU A 14 4.32 5.75 -28.90
C LEU A 14 5.53 5.46 -28.02
N THR A 15 6.72 6.00 -28.34
CA THR A 15 7.91 5.83 -27.49
C THR A 15 7.74 6.47 -26.11
N VAL A 16 7.10 7.64 -26.02
CA VAL A 16 6.83 8.32 -24.74
C VAL A 16 5.83 7.52 -23.91
N LEU A 17 4.76 6.99 -24.52
CA LEU A 17 3.80 6.14 -23.81
C LEU A 17 4.46 4.87 -23.26
N VAL A 18 5.26 4.18 -24.06
CA VAL A 18 6.01 3.00 -23.58
C VAL A 18 6.95 3.38 -22.43
N PHE A 19 7.63 4.53 -22.50
CA PHE A 19 8.52 4.98 -21.42
C PHE A 19 7.74 5.28 -20.12
N VAL A 20 6.55 5.86 -20.19
CA VAL A 20 5.71 6.14 -19.01
C VAL A 20 5.14 4.86 -18.39
N PHE A 21 4.74 3.88 -19.20
CA PHE A 21 4.16 2.62 -18.72
C PHE A 21 5.20 1.55 -18.36
N ALA A 22 6.40 1.60 -18.96
CA ALA A 22 7.50 0.67 -18.68
C ALA A 22 8.45 1.17 -17.58
N LEU A 23 8.27 2.39 -17.07
CA LEU A 23 8.80 2.75 -15.77
C LEU A 23 7.86 2.11 -14.73
N PRO A 24 8.24 0.99 -14.09
CA PRO A 24 7.56 0.62 -12.85
C PRO A 24 7.68 1.86 -11.95
N ARG A 25 6.58 2.26 -11.31
CA ARG A 25 6.73 3.11 -10.12
C ARG A 25 7.54 2.28 -9.15
N ASP A 26 8.85 2.47 -9.16
CA ASP A 26 9.73 2.06 -8.08
C ASP A 26 9.21 2.80 -6.85
N ALA A 27 8.32 2.14 -6.11
CA ALA A 27 8.23 2.33 -4.68
C ALA A 27 9.61 1.92 -4.16
N THR A 28 10.54 2.86 -4.15
CA THR A 28 11.83 2.70 -3.48
C THR A 28 11.53 2.55 -2.00
N VAL A 29 11.31 1.31 -1.55
CA VAL A 29 11.48 0.93 -0.16
C VAL A 29 12.97 1.04 0.10
N PHE A 30 13.40 2.23 0.52
CA PHE A 30 14.76 2.44 1.00
C PHE A 30 14.82 1.93 2.44
N ASP A 31 15.46 0.77 2.54
CA ASP A 31 16.00 0.03 3.67
C ASP A 31 15.96 0.68 5.07
N SER A 32 15.46 -0.10 6.03
CA SER A 32 15.90 -0.04 7.42
C SER A 32 16.11 -1.47 7.90
N GLN A 33 17.34 -1.95 7.77
CA GLN A 33 17.86 -3.09 8.52
C GLN A 33 17.51 -2.90 10.00
N HIS A 34 16.63 -3.74 10.53
CA HIS A 34 16.70 -4.14 11.93
C HIS A 34 16.57 -5.66 12.00
N SER A 35 17.71 -6.24 12.38
CA SER A 35 17.97 -7.57 12.92
C SER A 35 16.87 -8.62 12.91
N GLU A 36 17.22 -9.74 12.29
CA GLU A 36 17.06 -11.09 12.82
C GLU A 36 16.63 -11.14 14.30
N VAL A 37 15.33 -11.27 14.54
CA VAL A 37 14.80 -11.85 15.77
C VAL A 37 13.78 -12.89 15.33
N ALA A 38 14.08 -14.14 15.63
CA ALA A 38 13.16 -15.25 15.49
C ALA A 38 11.83 -14.87 16.16
N ILE A 39 10.79 -14.55 15.39
CA ILE A 39 9.44 -14.42 15.93
C ILE A 39 8.94 -15.85 16.16
N GLU A 40 9.30 -16.35 17.33
CA GLU A 40 8.60 -17.42 17.99
C GLU A 40 7.10 -17.10 17.96
N LYS A 41 6.37 -18.00 17.31
CA LYS A 41 4.92 -18.12 17.28
C LYS A 41 4.34 -17.95 18.68
N SER A 42 4.05 -16.72 19.06
CA SER A 42 3.32 -16.40 20.29
C SER A 42 2.00 -15.78 19.86
N THR A 43 1.05 -16.65 19.52
CA THR A 43 -0.37 -16.31 19.53
C THR A 43 -0.74 -15.80 20.92
N PRO A 44 -1.14 -14.53 21.11
CA PRO A 44 -1.93 -14.20 22.27
C PRO A 44 -3.37 -14.51 21.92
N LYS A 45 -3.96 -15.47 22.64
CA LYS A 45 -5.42 -15.58 22.73
C LYS A 45 -5.92 -14.28 23.37
N ILE A 46 -6.34 -13.31 22.56
CA ILE A 46 -7.03 -12.13 23.06
C ILE A 46 -8.49 -12.54 23.28
N ASP A 47 -8.75 -13.05 24.47
CA ASP A 47 -10.08 -13.10 25.06
C ASP A 47 -10.34 -11.74 25.71
N SER A 48 -10.98 -10.84 24.96
CA SER A 48 -11.43 -9.55 25.45
C SER A 48 -12.61 -9.14 24.59
N SER A 49 -13.79 -9.65 24.97
CA SER A 49 -15.11 -9.08 24.65
C SER A 49 -15.20 -8.37 23.29
N ASP A 50 -15.48 -9.15 22.25
CA ASP A 50 -15.79 -8.74 20.88
C ASP A 50 -16.92 -7.69 20.81
N VAL A 51 -16.65 -6.45 21.21
CA VAL A 51 -17.44 -5.30 20.76
C VAL A 51 -16.91 -4.95 19.38
N LYS A 52 -17.22 -5.80 18.40
CA LYS A 52 -17.00 -5.49 16.99
C LYS A 52 -17.88 -4.31 16.64
N ILE A 53 -17.33 -3.10 16.75
CA ILE A 53 -18.02 -1.90 16.30
C ILE A 53 -18.21 -2.05 14.78
N PRO A 54 -19.45 -2.13 14.28
CA PRO A 54 -19.69 -2.34 12.86
C PRO A 54 -19.05 -1.21 12.04
N GLY A 55 -18.38 -1.58 10.95
CA GLY A 55 -17.67 -0.66 10.06
C GLY A 55 -16.21 -0.38 10.43
N ARG A 56 -15.70 -0.93 11.54
CA ARG A 56 -14.28 -0.86 11.90
C ARG A 56 -13.58 -2.19 11.57
N ILE A 57 -12.40 -2.09 10.95
CA ILE A 57 -11.54 -3.25 10.69
C ILE A 57 -10.63 -3.45 11.89
N TRP A 58 -10.57 -4.70 12.35
CA TRP A 58 -9.70 -5.12 13.43
C TRP A 58 -8.27 -5.37 12.92
N CYS A 59 -7.28 -5.04 13.74
CA CYS A 59 -5.88 -5.29 13.45
C CYS A 59 -5.12 -5.71 14.73
N GLU A 60 -3.96 -6.35 14.55
CA GLU A 60 -3.26 -7.06 15.63
C GLU A 60 -2.51 -6.13 16.59
N PHE A 61 -2.17 -4.91 16.16
CA PHE A 61 -1.29 -4.02 16.90
C PHE A 61 -2.06 -3.02 17.78
N GLU A 62 -1.56 -2.80 19.00
CA GLU A 62 -2.07 -1.76 19.89
C GLU A 62 -1.46 -0.39 19.55
N GLU A 63 -0.19 -0.38 19.15
CA GLU A 63 0.56 0.82 18.77
C GLU A 63 0.39 1.18 17.29
N ALA A 64 0.63 2.46 16.97
CA ALA A 64 0.52 3.03 15.63
C ALA A 64 1.45 2.33 14.63
N THR A 65 0.90 1.35 13.92
CA THR A 65 1.65 0.47 13.03
C THR A 65 0.98 0.41 11.67
N GLU A 66 1.73 0.62 10.60
CA GLU A 66 1.22 0.39 9.26
C GLU A 66 1.05 -1.11 9.02
N THR A 67 -0.15 -1.52 8.61
CA THR A 67 -0.43 -2.93 8.33
C THR A 67 -1.09 -3.07 6.97
N ALA A 68 -0.81 -4.19 6.29
CA ALA A 68 -1.42 -4.51 5.01
C ALA A 68 -2.96 -4.52 5.09
N ILE A 69 -3.51 -5.06 6.19
CA ILE A 69 -4.97 -5.10 6.45
C ILE A 69 -5.58 -3.69 6.43
N CYS A 70 -4.97 -2.74 7.14
CA CYS A 70 -5.47 -1.37 7.16
C CYS A 70 -5.25 -0.65 5.83
N GLN A 71 -4.12 -0.88 5.15
CA GLN A 71 -3.88 -0.29 3.82
C GLN A 71 -4.89 -0.78 2.77
N GLU A 72 -5.10 -2.09 2.66
CA GLU A 72 -6.05 -2.68 1.70
C GLU A 72 -7.49 -2.21 1.95
N HIS A 73 -7.84 -1.88 3.20
CA HIS A 73 -9.15 -1.34 3.53
C HIS A 73 -9.31 0.15 3.17
N CYS A 74 -8.27 0.95 3.38
CA CYS A 74 -8.33 2.41 3.31
C CYS A 74 -8.05 2.95 1.90
N LEU A 75 -7.08 2.38 1.18
CA LEU A 75 -6.68 2.88 -0.15
C LEU A 75 -7.83 2.83 -1.18
N PRO A 76 -8.63 1.76 -1.31
CA PRO A 76 -9.74 1.73 -2.26
C PRO A 76 -10.85 2.73 -1.95
N LYS A 77 -10.90 3.25 -0.72
CA LYS A 77 -11.84 4.28 -0.28
C LYS A 77 -11.34 5.72 -0.54
N GLY A 78 -10.12 5.87 -1.07
CA GLY A 78 -9.52 7.17 -1.41
C GLY A 78 -8.72 7.82 -0.29
N TYR A 79 -8.43 7.10 0.79
CA TYR A 79 -7.48 7.55 1.81
C TYR A 79 -6.04 7.35 1.33
N SER A 80 -5.12 8.12 1.90
CA SER A 80 -3.70 8.09 1.54
C SER A 80 -3.00 6.87 2.12
N TYR A 81 -3.35 6.48 3.35
CA TYR A 81 -2.82 5.29 4.02
C TYR A 81 -3.74 4.81 5.14
N GLY A 82 -3.46 3.61 5.66
CA GLY A 82 -4.18 3.01 6.78
C GLY A 82 -3.22 2.58 7.88
N ILE A 83 -3.50 3.01 9.11
CA ILE A 83 -2.71 2.64 10.29
C ILE A 83 -3.55 1.82 11.27
N CYS A 84 -2.91 0.85 11.92
CA CYS A 84 -3.46 0.14 13.05
C CYS A 84 -3.17 0.93 14.32
N VAL A 85 -4.20 1.29 15.09
CA VAL A 85 -4.08 1.96 16.40
C VAL A 85 -5.15 1.38 17.31
N SER A 86 -4.78 0.93 18.50
CA SER A 86 -5.70 0.34 19.48
C SER A 86 -6.54 -0.80 18.87
N ASN A 87 -5.87 -1.72 18.15
CA ASN A 87 -6.47 -2.86 17.45
C ASN A 87 -7.52 -2.50 16.39
N THR A 88 -7.55 -1.25 15.95
CA THR A 88 -8.51 -0.72 14.99
C THR A 88 -7.79 -0.01 13.84
N CYS A 89 -8.22 -0.26 12.61
CA CYS A 89 -7.73 0.50 11.48
C CYS A 89 -8.30 1.92 11.45
N SER A 90 -7.41 2.89 11.33
CA SER A 90 -7.70 4.29 11.06
C SER A 90 -7.24 4.67 9.65
N CYS A 91 -8.12 5.25 8.86
CA CYS A 91 -7.83 5.70 7.50
C CYS A 91 -7.56 7.20 7.47
N ILE A 92 -6.47 7.61 6.81
CA ILE A 92 -5.98 9.00 6.74
C ILE A 92 -5.77 9.38 5.28
#